data_AF-A0A7S2B4E0-F1
#
_entry.id   AF-A0A7S2B4E0-F1
#
_cell.length_a   1.000
_cell.length_b   1.000
_cell.length_c   1.000
_cell.angle_alpha   90.00
_cell.angle_beta   90.00
_cell.angle_gamma   90.00
#
_symmetry.space_group_name_H-M   'P 1'
#
loop_
_entity.id
_entity.type
_entity.pdbx_description
1 polymer ?
#
loop_
_entity_poly.entity_id
_entity_poly.type
_entity_poly.pdbx_seq_one_letter_code
_entity_poly.pdbx_strand_id
1 'polypeptide(L)'
;MEKSRVIHQSQGERNYHVFHQIVSCDGELGSAVGLTPKEEEYKFMFMSGGGDGGITETIEGLSDRERLDLTRSALHLIDITDQLEVEVWRVVVGALCLGQLVFTTNGDSA
;
A
#
# COMPACT_ATOMS: atom_id res chain seq x y z
N MET A 1 14.86 8.27 7.27
CA MET A 1 13.93 7.73 6.26
C MET A 1 14.08 8.47 4.95
N GLU A 2 13.94 7.77 3.83
CA GLU A 2 14.02 8.35 2.49
C GLU A 2 12.63 8.75 1.99
N LYS A 3 12.33 10.05 2.04
CA LYS A 3 10.99 10.60 1.73
C LYS A 3 10.64 10.50 0.23
N SER A 4 11.63 10.63 -0.65
CA SER A 4 11.47 10.53 -2.11
C SER A 4 10.91 9.19 -2.56
N ARG A 5 11.28 8.11 -1.86
CA ARG A 5 10.91 6.73 -2.22
C ARG A 5 9.41 6.47 -2.20
N VAL A 6 8.65 7.26 -1.44
CA VAL A 6 7.19 7.17 -1.40
C VAL A 6 6.59 7.57 -2.75
N ILE A 7 7.12 8.64 -3.37
CA ILE A 7 6.56 9.27 -4.58
C ILE A 7 7.29 8.90 -5.87
N HIS A 8 8.50 8.35 -5.76
CA HIS A 8 9.34 7.99 -6.88
C HIS A 8 10.01 6.63 -6.64
N GLN A 9 9.90 5.74 -7.62
CA GLN A 9 10.60 4.47 -7.63
C GLN A 9 11.47 4.41 -8.89
N SER A 10 12.73 4.03 -8.71
CA SER A 10 13.62 3.73 -9.83
C SER A 10 13.06 2.56 -10.64
N GLN A 11 13.41 2.47 -11.92
CA GLN A 11 12.99 1.37 -12.78
C GLN A 11 13.38 0.01 -12.16
N GLY A 12 12.40 -0.88 -11.98
CA GLY A 12 12.60 -2.20 -11.37
C GLY A 12 12.62 -2.21 -9.84
N GLU A 13 12.38 -1.07 -9.18
CA GLU A 13 12.25 -1.02 -7.72
C GLU A 13 10.79 -1.00 -7.26
N ARG A 14 10.53 -1.78 -6.21
CA ARG A 14 9.25 -1.74 -5.48
C ARG A 14 9.23 -0.61 -4.47
N ASN A 15 8.06 -0.08 -4.17
CA ASN A 15 7.84 0.86 -3.07
C ASN A 15 8.04 0.15 -1.70
N TYR A 16 7.78 0.84 -0.59
CA TYR A 16 7.86 0.23 0.74
C TYR A 16 6.91 -0.98 0.88
N HIS A 17 7.39 -2.05 1.52
CA HIS A 17 6.65 -3.31 1.66
C HIS A 17 5.28 -3.15 2.35
N VAL A 18 5.16 -2.17 3.26
CA VAL A 18 3.92 -1.88 3.98
C VAL A 18 2.74 -1.59 3.05
N PHE A 19 2.99 -1.00 1.87
CA PHE A 19 1.94 -0.73 0.88
C PHE A 19 1.46 -2.01 0.19
N HIS A 20 2.36 -2.94 -0.11
CA HIS A 20 1.99 -4.22 -0.71
C HIS A 20 1.29 -5.15 0.29
N GLN A 21 1.77 -5.16 1.53
CA GLN A 21 1.15 -5.89 2.64
C GLN A 21 -0.31 -5.44 2.85
N ILE A 22 -0.58 -4.14 2.98
CA ILE A 22 -1.94 -3.67 3.24
C ILE A 22 -2.88 -3.86 2.05
N VAL A 23 -2.39 -3.78 0.81
CA VAL A 23 -3.21 -4.08 -0.39
C VAL A 23 -3.51 -5.58 -0.51
N SER A 24 -2.72 -6.46 0.11
CA SER A 24 -3.01 -7.90 0.22
C SER A 24 -3.98 -8.25 1.36
N CYS A 25 -4.45 -7.24 2.13
CA CYS A 25 -5.43 -7.49 3.17
C CYS A 25 -6.81 -7.82 2.58
N ASP A 26 -7.58 -8.63 3.28
CA ASP A 26 -8.93 -9.04 2.89
C ASP A 26 -9.91 -8.91 4.06
N GLY A 27 -11.20 -8.97 3.74
CA GLY A 27 -12.27 -9.03 4.74
C GLY A 27 -12.40 -7.76 5.60
N GLU A 28 -12.31 -7.95 6.91
CA GLU A 28 -12.67 -6.95 7.93
C GLU A 28 -11.66 -5.78 8.01
N LEU A 29 -10.35 -6.07 7.94
CA LEU A 29 -9.32 -5.05 8.03
C LEU A 29 -9.39 -4.08 6.85
N GLY A 30 -9.51 -4.60 5.62
CA GLY A 30 -9.66 -3.78 4.43
C GLY A 30 -10.85 -2.83 4.51
N SER A 31 -11.99 -3.35 5.00
CA SER A 31 -13.19 -2.54 5.24
C SER A 31 -12.98 -1.47 6.30
N ALA A 32 -12.28 -1.79 7.39
CA ALA A 32 -12.03 -0.86 8.51
C ALA A 32 -11.10 0.31 8.14
N VAL A 33 -10.19 0.10 7.17
CA VAL A 33 -9.22 1.10 6.71
C VAL A 33 -9.66 1.83 5.44
N GLY A 34 -10.82 1.47 4.89
CA GLY A 34 -11.41 2.13 3.71
C GLY A 34 -10.85 1.65 2.37
N LEU A 35 -10.23 0.46 2.32
CA LEU A 35 -9.88 -0.17 1.05
C LEU A 35 -11.17 -0.65 0.37
N THR A 36 -11.42 -0.12 -0.81
CA THR A 36 -12.55 -0.55 -1.65
C THR A 36 -12.16 -1.78 -2.47
N PRO A 37 -13.09 -2.70 -2.79
CA PRO A 37 -12.83 -3.94 -3.55
C PRO A 37 -12.32 -3.75 -4.98
N LYS A 38 -11.99 -2.53 -5.40
CA LYS A 38 -11.36 -2.27 -6.69
C LYS A 38 -9.86 -2.53 -6.56
N GLU A 39 -9.53 -3.80 -6.35
CA GLU A 39 -8.18 -4.33 -6.16
C GLU A 39 -7.22 -3.93 -7.29
N GLU A 40 -7.74 -3.64 -8.48
CA GLU A 40 -6.96 -3.21 -9.65
C GLU A 40 -6.54 -1.74 -9.61
N GLU A 41 -7.31 -0.86 -8.95
CA GLU A 41 -7.01 0.60 -8.92
C GLU A 41 -5.78 0.90 -8.03
N TYR A 42 -5.59 0.17 -6.92
CA TYR A 42 -4.44 0.31 -6.02
C TYR A 42 -3.13 -0.22 -6.60
N LYS A 43 -3.21 -1.10 -7.60
CA LYS A 43 -2.03 -1.74 -8.19
C LYS A 43 -1.29 -0.85 -9.19
N PHE A 44 -1.95 0.13 -9.80
CA PHE A 44 -1.52 0.62 -11.12
C PHE A 44 -0.55 1.81 -11.15
N MET A 45 -0.32 2.54 -10.05
CA MET A 45 0.64 3.66 -10.05
C MET A 45 1.74 3.60 -9.00
N PHE A 46 1.44 3.16 -7.77
CA PHE A 46 2.40 3.18 -6.65
C PHE A 46 3.18 1.87 -6.45
N MET A 47 2.76 0.80 -7.13
CA MET A 47 3.31 -0.55 -6.95
C MET A 47 4.03 -1.09 -8.19
N SER A 48 3.94 -0.37 -9.32
CA SER A 48 4.30 -0.85 -10.66
C SER A 48 5.41 -0.02 -11.29
N GLY A 49 6.41 0.41 -10.51
CA GLY A 49 7.57 1.19 -10.96
C GLY A 49 8.44 0.50 -12.02
N GLY A 50 7.92 0.36 -13.24
CA GLY A 50 8.61 0.17 -14.52
C GLY A 50 9.44 -1.09 -14.69
N GLY A 51 8.85 -2.17 -15.22
CA GLY A 51 9.61 -3.26 -15.87
C GLY A 51 8.80 -4.56 -16.00
N ASP A 52 9.07 -5.33 -17.07
CA ASP A 52 8.52 -6.68 -17.34
C ASP A 52 8.83 -7.73 -16.24
N GLY A 53 9.54 -7.35 -15.19
CA GLY A 53 9.93 -8.19 -14.06
C GLY A 53 8.97 -8.07 -12.88
N GLY A 54 7.79 -8.67 -13.00
CA GLY A 54 7.05 -9.29 -11.90
C GLY A 54 6.71 -8.44 -10.68
N ILE A 55 5.42 -8.17 -10.53
CA ILE A 55 4.68 -8.39 -9.27
C ILE A 55 5.06 -9.75 -8.65
N THR A 56 6.26 -9.85 -8.09
CA THR A 56 6.60 -10.99 -7.24
C THR A 56 5.90 -10.72 -5.93
N GLU A 57 4.68 -11.27 -5.81
CA GLU A 57 3.88 -11.29 -4.58
C GLU A 57 4.63 -11.97 -3.42
N THR A 58 5.80 -12.54 -3.70
CA THR A 58 6.66 -13.26 -2.79
C THR A 58 8.05 -12.63 -2.73
N ILE A 59 8.47 -12.20 -1.54
CA ILE A 59 9.84 -11.77 -1.23
C ILE A 59 10.43 -12.80 -0.27
N GLU A 60 11.62 -13.32 -0.56
CA GLU A 60 12.30 -14.33 0.28
C GLU A 60 11.44 -15.56 0.61
N GLY A 61 10.51 -15.93 -0.28
CA GLY A 61 9.61 -17.08 -0.09
C GLY A 61 8.36 -16.83 0.76
N LEU A 62 8.13 -15.59 1.23
CA LEU A 62 6.89 -15.21 1.94
C LEU A 62 6.03 -14.28 1.10
N SER A 63 4.74 -14.56 1.04
CA SER A 63 3.76 -13.70 0.38
C SER A 63 3.58 -12.37 1.12
N ASP A 64 3.14 -11.33 0.40
CA ASP A 64 2.78 -10.04 1.00
C ASP A 64 1.69 -10.20 2.08
N ARG A 65 0.80 -11.20 1.93
CA ARG A 65 -0.21 -11.53 2.94
C ARG A 65 0.39 -12.14 4.20
N GLU A 66 1.25 -13.15 4.07
CA GLU A 66 1.93 -13.74 5.23
C GLU A 66 2.78 -12.69 5.96
N ARG A 67 3.39 -11.75 5.21
CA ARG A 67 4.14 -10.63 5.79
C ARG A 67 3.24 -9.61 6.49
N LEU A 68 2.03 -9.38 6.00
CA LEU A 68 1.04 -8.58 6.72
C LEU A 68 0.76 -9.23 8.08
N ASP A 69 0.39 -10.51 8.10
CA ASP A 69 0.04 -11.22 9.34
C ASP A 69 1.19 -11.23 10.36
N LEU A 70 2.43 -11.40 9.90
CA LEU A 70 3.64 -11.27 10.74
C LEU A 70 3.81 -9.84 11.29
N THR A 71 3.57 -8.82 10.48
CA THR A 71 3.67 -7.42 10.88
C THR A 71 2.62 -7.09 11.94
N ARG A 72 1.37 -7.52 11.75
CA ARG A 72 0.29 -7.36 12.73
C ARG A 72 0.62 -8.04 14.06
N SER A 73 1.13 -9.27 13.99
CA SER A 73 1.59 -10.01 15.17
C SER A 73 2.73 -9.28 15.91
N ALA A 74 3.67 -8.68 15.18
CA ALA A 74 4.75 -7.89 15.76
C ALA A 74 4.26 -6.59 16.40
N LEU A 75 3.26 -5.92 15.82
CA LEU A 75 2.63 -4.73 16.43
C LEU A 75 1.97 -5.09 17.76
N HIS A 76 1.22 -6.20 17.81
CA HIS A 76 0.59 -6.66 19.04
C HIS A 76 1.60 -7.11 20.11
N LEU A 77 2.75 -7.66 19.70
CA LEU A 77 3.83 -8.02 20.61
C LEU A 77 4.43 -6.80 21.34
N ILE A 78 4.36 -5.62 20.73
CA ILE A 78 4.81 -4.35 21.33
C ILE A 78 3.66 -3.54 21.92
N ASP A 79 2.56 -4.21 22.31
CA ASP A 79 1.37 -3.63 22.95
C ASP A 79 0.63 -2.56 22.12
N ILE A 80 0.74 -2.61 20.79
CA ILE A 80 -0.19 -1.86 19.93
C ILE A 80 -1.54 -2.56 19.96
N THR A 81 -2.58 -1.82 20.35
CA THR A 81 -3.96 -2.32 20.40
C THR A 81 -4.56 -2.43 19.01
N ASP A 82 -5.54 -3.31 18.82
CA ASP A 82 -6.27 -3.45 17.54
C ASP A 82 -6.79 -2.09 17.01
N GLN A 83 -7.28 -1.24 17.93
CA GLN A 83 -7.77 0.08 17.57
C GLN A 83 -6.65 0.98 17.03
N LEU A 84 -5.49 1.01 17.69
CA LEU A 84 -4.35 1.78 17.22
C LEU A 84 -3.76 1.20 15.93
N GLU A 85 -3.76 -0.13 15.80
CA GLU A 85 -3.36 -0.84 14.59
C GLU A 85 -4.16 -0.35 13.37
N VAL A 86 -5.49 -0.30 13.49
CA VAL A 86 -6.38 0.20 12.44
C VAL A 86 -6.08 1.66 12.09
N GLU A 87 -5.83 2.53 13.07
CA GLU A 87 -5.48 3.93 12.82
C GLU A 87 -4.13 4.08 12.09
N VAL A 88 -3.14 3.25 12.42
CA VAL A 88 -1.85 3.20 11.69
C VAL A 88 -2.09 2.81 10.24
N TRP A 89 -2.88 1.76 10.00
CA TRP A 89 -3.18 1.31 8.64
C TRP A 89 -4.00 2.34 7.85
N ARG A 90 -4.91 3.09 8.49
CA ARG A 90 -5.64 4.20 7.86
C ARG A 90 -4.70 5.28 7.34
N VAL A 91 -3.65 5.62 8.08
CA VAL A 91 -2.64 6.59 7.62
C VAL A 91 -1.88 6.05 6.40
N VAL A 92 -1.51 4.77 6.42
CA VAL A 92 -0.83 4.11 5.28
C VAL A 92 -1.71 4.09 4.04
N VAL A 93 -2.98 3.68 4.18
CA VAL A 93 -3.97 3.67 3.09
C VAL A 93 -4.24 5.10 2.59
N GLY A 94 -4.34 6.08 3.48
CA GLY A 94 -4.49 7.48 3.11
C GLY A 94 -3.34 7.99 2.23
N ALA A 95 -2.09 7.62 2.54
CA ALA A 95 -0.93 7.96 1.72
C ALA A 95 -1.00 7.30 0.32
N LEU A 96 -1.46 6.05 0.25
CA LEU A 96 -1.68 5.34 -1.01
C LEU A 96 -2.75 6.02 -1.87
N CYS A 97 -3.91 6.35 -1.26
CA CYS A 97 -5.01 7.03 -1.93
C CYS A 97 -4.61 8.41 -2.48
N LEU A 98 -3.86 9.19 -1.70
CA LEU A 98 -3.33 10.49 -2.15
C LEU A 98 -2.43 10.36 -3.38
N GLY A 99 -1.68 9.26 -3.46
CA GLY A 99 -0.85 8.93 -4.60
C GLY A 99 -1.62 8.70 -5.90
N GLN A 100 -2.85 8.21 -5.82
CA GLN A 100 -3.67 7.89 -7.00
C GLN A 100 -4.44 9.08 -7.55
N LEU A 101 -4.36 10.26 -6.91
CA LEU A 101 -5.08 11.44 -7.37
C LEU A 101 -4.50 11.94 -8.70
N VAL A 102 -5.35 11.94 -9.73
CA VAL A 102 -5.05 12.53 -11.04
C VAL A 102 -5.75 13.88 -11.14
N PHE A 103 -4.97 14.95 -11.30
CA PHE A 103 -5.50 16.30 -11.47
C PHE A 103 -5.76 16.56 -12.96
N THR A 104 -6.97 17.00 -13.28
CA THR A 104 -7.33 17.47 -14.62
C THR A 104 -7.63 18.97 -14.56
N THR A 105 -7.20 19.71 -15.58
CA THR A 105 -7.60 21.10 -15.74
C THR A 105 -8.97 21.14 -16.40
N ASN A 106 -10.00 21.58 -15.69
CA ASN A 106 -11.26 21.96 -16.33
C ASN A 106 -10.95 23.19 -17.19
N GLY A 107 -11.01 23.03 -18.51
CA GLY A 107 -10.49 24.02 -19.45
C GLY A 107 -11.01 25.43 -19.18
N ASP A 108 -10.08 26.37 -18.99
CA ASP A 108 -10.32 27.76 -19.39
C ASP A 108 -10.42 27.75 -20.92
N SER A 109 -11.64 27.57 -21.41
CA SER A 109 -12.01 27.90 -22.78
C SER A 109 -11.95 29.42 -22.91
N ALA A 110 -10.80 29.94 -23.33
CA ALA A 110 -10.63 31.30 -23.83
C ALA A 110 -10.97 31.38 -25.32
#